data_AF-A0A183LX82-F1
#
_entry.id   AF-A0A183LX82-F1
#
_cell.length_a   1.000
_cell.length_b   1.000
_cell.length_c   1.000
_cell.angle_alpha   90.00
_cell.angle_beta   90.00
_cell.angle_gamma   90.00
#
_symmetry.space_group_name_H-M   'P 1'
#
loop_
_entity.id
_entity.type
_entity.pdbx_description
1 polymer ?
#
loop_
_entity_poly.entity_id
_entity_poly.type
_entity_poly.pdbx_seq_one_letter_code
_entity_poly.pdbx_strand_id
1 'polypeptide(L)'
;MENLCSIHDPCKNGNHDCSINAKCIVQPQGTYVCECNPFTIDSSFDANYPGRRCMYDGLIILAFAIIGGLICTLTVLICGCRRTIWRRYHRGPESIDLINMPRNYDI
;
A
#
# COMPACT_ATOMS: atom_id res chain seq x y z
N MET A 1 38.35 -25.41 8.02
CA MET A 1 37.12 -26.07 7.55
C MET A 1 36.14 -26.03 8.70
N GLU A 2 35.35 -24.96 8.80
CA GLU A 2 34.22 -24.90 9.72
C GLU A 2 33.23 -26.04 9.41
N ASN A 3 32.84 -26.79 10.44
CA ASN A 3 31.94 -27.92 10.35
C ASN A 3 30.52 -27.45 9.96
N LEU A 4 30.09 -27.82 8.76
CA LEU A 4 28.74 -27.59 8.23
C LEU A 4 27.75 -28.62 8.82
N CYS A 5 27.52 -28.57 10.14
CA CYS A 5 26.35 -29.24 10.71
C CYS A 5 25.14 -28.34 10.45
N SER A 6 24.40 -28.64 9.38
CA SER A 6 23.11 -28.08 8.97
C SER A 6 22.74 -26.77 9.68
N ILE A 7 23.22 -25.63 9.19
CA ILE A 7 22.72 -24.33 9.65
C ILE A 7 21.25 -24.30 9.28
N HIS A 8 20.40 -24.51 10.27
CA HIS A 8 18.95 -24.37 10.14
C HIS A 8 18.70 -22.92 9.74
N ASP A 9 18.21 -22.70 8.52
CA ASP A 9 17.87 -21.37 8.02
C ASP A 9 16.48 -21.01 8.55
N PRO A 10 16.38 -20.16 9.60
CA PRO A 10 15.09 -19.80 10.18
C PRO A 10 14.20 -19.08 9.17
N CYS A 11 14.78 -18.32 8.23
CA CYS A 11 14.05 -17.57 7.21
C CYS A 11 13.39 -18.50 6.17
N LYS A 12 14.06 -19.60 5.79
CA LYS A 12 13.47 -20.58 4.86
C LYS A 12 12.46 -21.51 5.53
N ASN A 13 12.68 -21.84 6.79
CA ASN A 13 11.83 -22.74 7.54
C ASN A 13 10.57 -22.07 8.10
N GLY A 14 10.44 -20.75 7.96
CA GLY A 14 9.36 -19.97 8.55
C GLY A 14 9.44 -19.88 10.07
N ASN A 15 10.61 -20.20 10.65
CA ASN A 15 10.86 -20.11 12.09
C ASN A 15 11.38 -18.71 12.46
N HIS A 16 10.64 -17.68 12.04
CA HIS A 16 10.91 -16.28 12.32
C HIS A 16 9.60 -15.51 12.50
N ASP A 17 9.58 -14.57 13.43
CA ASP A 17 8.45 -13.67 13.69
C ASP A 17 8.61 -12.29 13.01
N CYS A 18 9.33 -12.20 11.88
CA CYS A 18 9.49 -10.94 11.16
C CYS A 18 8.13 -10.39 10.68
N SER A 19 8.01 -9.06 10.62
CA SER A 19 6.84 -8.42 10.01
C SER A 19 6.68 -8.88 8.55
N ILE A 20 5.43 -8.91 8.06
CA ILE A 20 5.15 -9.16 6.63
C ILE A 20 5.81 -8.13 5.70
N ASN A 21 6.03 -6.92 6.22
CA ASN A 21 6.71 -5.83 5.52
C ASN A 21 8.20 -5.74 5.89
N ALA A 22 8.79 -6.83 6.37
CA ALA A 22 10.21 -6.92 6.69
C ALA A 22 10.88 -8.04 5.89
N LYS A 23 12.18 -7.87 5.65
CA LYS A 23 13.07 -8.88 5.10
C LYS A 23 13.72 -9.65 6.24
N CYS A 24 13.65 -10.97 6.17
CA CYS A 24 14.40 -11.86 7.05
C CYS A 24 15.84 -12.02 6.53
N ILE A 25 16.83 -11.82 7.40
CA ILE A 25 18.26 -11.93 7.08
C ILE A 25 18.87 -12.95 8.03
N VAL A 26 19.41 -14.04 7.47
CA VAL A 26 20.09 -15.08 8.24
C VAL A 26 21.45 -14.57 8.72
N GLN A 27 21.76 -14.79 9.99
CA GLN A 27 23.05 -14.51 10.59
C GLN A 27 23.88 -15.78 10.79
N PRO A 28 25.20 -15.63 11.05
CA PRO A 28 26.05 -16.73 11.48
C PRO A 28 25.43 -17.48 12.67
N GLN A 29 25.76 -18.77 12.77
CA GLN A 29 25.26 -19.67 13.83
C GLN A 29 23.74 -19.95 13.82
N GLY A 30 23.05 -19.69 12.69
CA GLY A 30 21.62 -20.02 12.54
C GLY A 30 20.68 -19.03 13.25
N THR A 31 21.20 -17.86 13.61
CA THR A 31 20.39 -16.74 14.11
C THR A 31 19.81 -15.93 12.94
N TYR A 32 18.93 -14.97 13.23
CA TYR A 32 18.33 -14.12 12.21
C TYR A 32 18.01 -12.73 12.76
N VAL A 33 17.91 -11.76 11.84
CA VAL A 33 17.42 -10.41 12.12
C VAL A 33 16.38 -10.05 11.08
N CYS A 34 15.45 -9.19 11.48
CA CYS A 34 14.43 -8.66 10.61
C CYS A 34 14.77 -7.20 10.29
N GLU A 35 14.70 -6.84 9.02
CA GLU A 35 14.93 -5.47 8.55
C GLU A 35 13.67 -4.98 7.83
N CYS A 36 13.14 -3.83 8.22
CA CYS A 36 11.97 -3.27 7.55
C CYS A 36 12.27 -2.96 6.07
N ASN A 37 11.30 -3.22 5.20
CA ASN A 37 11.41 -2.91 3.79
C ASN A 37 11.56 -1.39 3.57
N PRO A 38 12.15 -0.96 2.44
CA PRO A 38 12.17 0.46 2.08
C PRO A 38 10.75 1.03 2.06
N PHE A 39 10.62 2.30 2.46
CA PHE A 39 9.34 3.00 2.64
C PHE A 39 8.47 2.46 3.78
N THR A 40 9.05 1.67 4.69
CA THR A 40 8.39 1.27 5.92
C THR A 40 9.24 1.67 7.13
N ILE A 41 8.57 2.08 8.20
CA ILE A 41 9.16 2.49 9.47
C ILE A 41 8.98 1.38 10.49
N ASP A 42 10.02 1.16 11.29
CA ASP A 42 9.97 0.23 12.40
C ASP A 42 9.18 0.84 13.56
N SER A 43 8.07 0.20 13.91
CA SER A 43 7.19 0.53 15.02
C SER A 43 7.19 -0.59 16.07
N SER A 44 8.26 -1.38 16.12
CA SER A 44 8.46 -2.42 17.12
C SER A 44 8.57 -1.79 18.51
N PHE A 45 7.94 -2.41 19.51
CA PHE A 45 7.93 -1.89 20.88
C PHE A 45 9.29 -1.98 21.55
N ASP A 46 10.06 -3.01 21.19
CA ASP A 46 11.36 -3.31 21.77
C ASP A 46 12.46 -3.03 20.75
N ALA A 47 13.38 -2.13 21.09
CA ALA A 47 14.49 -1.73 20.22
C ALA A 47 15.48 -2.88 19.98
N ASN A 48 15.48 -3.91 20.83
CA ASN A 48 16.32 -5.10 20.66
C ASN A 48 15.78 -6.07 19.61
N TYR A 49 14.50 -5.92 19.23
CA TYR A 49 13.84 -6.76 18.24
C TYR A 49 13.25 -5.91 17.12
N PRO A 50 14.11 -5.31 16.27
CA PRO A 50 13.66 -4.51 15.14
C PRO A 50 12.98 -5.37 14.06
N GLY A 51 12.19 -4.73 13.19
CA GLY A 51 11.60 -5.36 12.02
C GLY A 51 10.44 -6.31 12.30
N ARG A 52 9.93 -6.35 13.53
CA ARG A 52 8.75 -7.15 13.93
C ARG A 52 7.43 -6.44 13.64
N ARG A 53 7.48 -5.11 13.58
CA ARG A 53 6.36 -4.26 13.19
C ARG A 53 6.83 -3.18 12.22
N CYS A 54 6.60 -3.38 10.93
CA CYS A 54 6.95 -2.41 9.90
C CYS A 54 5.68 -1.83 9.26
N MET A 55 5.52 -0.51 9.36
CA MET A 55 4.35 0.22 8.84
C MET A 55 4.76 1.12 7.69
N TYR A 56 3.91 1.28 6.66
CA TYR A 56 4.22 2.17 5.54
C TYR A 56 4.40 3.62 5.99
N ASP A 57 5.42 4.27 5.44
CA ASP A 57 5.60 5.70 5.58
C ASP A 57 4.50 6.43 4.79
N GLY A 58 3.53 6.99 5.51
CA GLY A 58 2.38 7.67 4.94
C GLY A 58 2.72 8.98 4.22
N LEU A 59 3.95 9.49 4.36
CA LEU A 59 4.35 10.78 3.79
C LEU A 59 4.19 10.81 2.26
N ILE A 60 4.44 9.68 1.60
CA ILE A 60 4.35 9.55 0.14
C ILE A 60 2.89 9.66 -0.32
N ILE A 61 1.97 8.98 0.36
CA ILE A 61 0.52 9.03 0.05
C ILE A 61 0.00 10.47 0.24
N LEU A 62 0.43 11.13 1.32
CA LEU A 62 0.08 12.52 1.59
C LEU A 62 0.64 13.45 0.51
N ALA A 63 1.88 13.25 0.09
CA ALA A 63 2.50 14.04 -0.98
C ALA A 63 1.73 13.90 -2.30
N PHE A 64 1.34 12.68 -2.70
CA PHE A 64 0.54 12.47 -3.92
C PHE A 64 -0.85 13.09 -3.83
N ALA A 65 -1.50 13.02 -2.66
CA ALA A 65 -2.80 13.65 -2.44
C ALA A 65 -2.70 15.18 -2.53
N ILE A 66 -1.65 15.78 -1.93
CA ILE A 66 -1.42 17.23 -1.97
C ILE A 66 -1.06 17.68 -3.39
N ILE A 67 -0.10 17.02 -4.03
CA ILE A 67 0.34 17.35 -5.40
C ILE A 67 -0.82 17.17 -6.38
N GLY A 68 -1.56 16.05 -6.29
CA GLY A 68 -2.74 15.80 -7.10
C GLY A 68 -3.81 16.86 -6.88
N GLY A 69 -4.09 17.22 -5.62
CA GLY A 69 -5.01 18.29 -5.27
C GLY A 69 -4.59 19.64 -5.86
N LEU A 70 -3.32 20.04 -5.73
CA LEU A 70 -2.79 21.28 -6.28
C LEU A 70 -2.81 21.29 -7.81
N ILE A 71 -2.49 20.18 -8.47
CA ILE A 71 -2.58 20.07 -9.93
C ILE A 71 -4.05 20.17 -10.37
N CYS A 72 -4.97 19.48 -9.69
CA CYS A 72 -6.40 19.58 -9.97
C CYS A 72 -6.92 21.01 -9.76
N THR A 73 -6.54 21.68 -8.68
CA THR A 73 -6.98 23.07 -8.44
C THR A 73 -6.38 24.02 -9.48
N LEU A 74 -5.09 23.91 -9.79
CA LEU A 74 -4.43 24.73 -10.82
C LEU A 74 -5.02 24.49 -12.21
N THR A 75 -5.28 23.24 -12.60
CA THR A 75 -5.93 22.93 -13.87
C THR A 75 -7.35 23.49 -13.94
N VAL A 76 -8.12 23.43 -12.84
CA VAL A 76 -9.44 24.07 -12.77
C VAL A 76 -9.35 25.59 -12.80
N LEU A 77 -8.33 26.21 -12.21
CA LEU A 77 -8.17 27.68 -12.25
C LEU A 77 -7.72 28.16 -13.63
N ILE A 78 -6.77 27.45 -14.26
CA ILE A 78 -6.22 27.78 -15.57
C ILE A 78 -7.22 27.46 -16.68
N CYS A 79 -7.85 26.28 -16.65
CA CYS A 79 -8.79 25.84 -17.70
C CYS A 79 -10.24 26.22 -17.39
N GLY A 80 -10.64 26.33 -16.12
CA GLY A 80 -12.01 26.68 -15.69
C GLY A 80 -12.34 28.16 -15.79
N CYS A 81 -11.36 29.06 -15.87
CA CYS A 81 -11.55 30.42 -16.38
C CYS A 81 -11.96 30.46 -17.87
N ARG A 82 -11.90 29.31 -18.57
CA ARG A 82 -12.50 29.07 -19.89
C ARG A 82 -13.67 28.06 -19.79
N ARG A 83 -14.72 28.42 -19.03
CA ARG A 83 -16.11 27.86 -19.10
C ARG A 83 -16.32 26.38 -18.74
N THR A 84 -17.01 26.15 -17.62
CA THR A 84 -18.31 25.43 -17.57
C THR A 84 -18.40 23.98 -18.08
N ILE A 85 -17.53 23.06 -17.68
CA ILE A 85 -17.80 21.61 -17.91
C ILE A 85 -19.09 21.18 -17.15
N TRP A 86 -19.41 21.80 -16.02
CA TRP A 86 -20.68 21.61 -15.31
C TRP A 86 -21.93 22.09 -16.05
N ARG A 87 -21.84 23.02 -17.03
CA ARG A 87 -23.03 23.38 -17.83
C ARG A 87 -23.35 22.35 -18.93
N ARG A 88 -22.43 21.44 -19.24
CA ARG A 88 -22.66 20.38 -20.25
C ARG A 88 -23.11 19.06 -19.65
N TYR A 89 -22.83 18.81 -18.37
CA TYR A 89 -23.35 17.63 -17.67
C TYR A 89 -24.85 17.77 -17.31
N HIS A 90 -25.34 18.99 -17.12
CA HIS A 90 -26.77 19.26 -16.87
C HIS A 90 -27.66 19.20 -18.13
N ARG A 91 -27.12 18.75 -19.27
CA ARG A 91 -27.86 18.58 -20.54
C ARG A 91 -27.51 17.24 -21.24
N GLY A 92 -27.19 16.21 -20.47
CA GLY A 92 -27.23 14.81 -20.91
C GLY A 92 -28.60 14.18 -20.58
N PRO A 93 -29.09 13.24 -21.40
CA PRO A 93 -30.51 12.86 -21.43
C PRO A 93 -30.94 12.14 -20.15
N GLU A 94 -32.24 12.27 -19.91
CA GLU A 94 -33.10 11.58 -18.94
C GLU A 94 -32.58 10.24 -18.39
N SER A 95 -32.74 10.11 -17.08
CA SER A 95 -33.02 8.88 -16.33
C SER A 95 -32.73 7.56 -17.04
N ILE A 96 -31.70 6.86 -16.55
CA ILE A 96 -31.68 5.41 -16.64
C ILE A 96 -32.87 4.91 -15.83
N ASP A 97 -33.98 4.64 -16.52
CA ASP A 97 -35.17 4.01 -15.97
C ASP A 97 -34.79 2.63 -15.43
N LEU A 98 -34.69 2.53 -14.10
CA LEU A 98 -34.53 1.28 -13.34
C LEU A 98 -35.77 0.37 -13.40
N ILE A 99 -36.60 0.47 -14.44
CA ILE A 99 -37.93 -0.17 -14.49
C ILE A 99 -37.92 -1.51 -15.25
N ASN A 100 -36.77 -1.96 -15.80
CA ASN A 100 -36.72 -3.23 -16.53
C ASN A 100 -35.50 -4.11 -16.19
N MET A 101 -35.43 -4.55 -14.93
CA MET A 101 -34.69 -5.77 -14.60
C MET A 101 -35.64 -6.97 -14.75
N PRO A 102 -35.45 -7.89 -15.73
CA PRO A 102 -36.22 -9.12 -15.73
C PRO A 102 -35.88 -9.91 -14.45
N ARG A 103 -36.89 -10.08 -13.60
CA ARG A 103 -36.88 -11.03 -12.48
C ARG A 103 -36.89 -12.44 -13.04
N ASN A 104 -35.75 -12.90 -13.52
CA ASN A 104 -35.59 -14.31 -13.83
C ASN A 104 -34.15 -14.76 -13.59
N TYR A 105 -33.87 -15.05 -12.33
CA TYR A 105 -32.84 -16.02 -11.97
C TYR A 105 -33.61 -17.32 -11.79
N ASP A 106 -33.66 -18.13 -12.84
CA ASP A 106 -34.06 -19.52 -12.73
C ASP A 106 -32.99 -20.27 -11.92
N ILE A 107 -33.49 -21.08 -10.98
CA ILE A 107 -32.79 -22.03 -10.12
C ILE A 107 -32.36 -23.25 -10.93
#